data_AF-A0A224YQJ5-F1
#
_entry.id   AF-A0A224YQJ5-F1
#
_cell.length_a   1.000
_cell.length_b   1.000
_cell.length_c   1.000
_cell.angle_alpha   90.00
_cell.angle_beta   90.00
_cell.angle_gamma   90.00
#
_symmetry.space_group_name_H-M   'P 1'
#
loop_
_entity.id
_entity.type
_entity.pdbx_description
1 polymer ?
#
loop_
_entity_poly.entity_id
_entity_poly.type
_entity_poly.pdbx_seq_one_letter_code
_entity_poly.pdbx_strand_id
1 'polypeptide(L)'
;MAKLLVAALVLVTVVAVLSAPSLWKPLKCAKGEEYRTVGACDPIYCPETRPTTPRPGQEKYLPVCPLLLIHGCFCPKGLYRRKSDKKCVTMDQCWSN
;
A
#
# COMPACT_ATOMS: atom_id res chain seq x y z
N MET A 1 -2.74 -7.33 51.52
CA MET A 1 -1.55 -6.82 50.79
C MET A 1 -1.38 -7.50 49.43
N ALA A 2 -1.12 -8.81 49.35
CA ALA A 2 -0.86 -9.51 48.09
C ALA A 2 -1.99 -9.41 47.03
N LYS A 3 -3.26 -9.55 47.44
CA LYS A 3 -4.41 -9.46 46.51
C LYS A 3 -4.55 -8.09 45.83
N LEU A 4 -4.24 -7.01 46.57
CA LEU A 4 -4.27 -5.63 46.05
C LEU A 4 -3.11 -5.39 45.08
N LEU A 5 -1.92 -5.94 45.36
CA LEU A 5 -0.76 -5.86 44.46
C LEU A 5 -1.01 -6.61 43.16
N VAL A 6 -1.60 -7.81 43.23
CA VAL A 6 -1.97 -8.60 42.03
C VAL A 6 -3.00 -7.86 41.20
N ALA A 7 -4.05 -7.29 41.82
CA ALA A 7 -5.06 -6.52 41.12
C ALA A 7 -4.47 -5.27 40.41
N ALA A 8 -3.56 -4.56 41.08
CA ALA A 8 -2.88 -3.41 40.50
C ALA A 8 -1.99 -3.79 39.31
N LEU A 9 -1.24 -4.90 39.42
CA LEU A 9 -0.42 -5.43 38.32
C LEU A 9 -1.26 -5.81 37.10
N VAL A 10 -2.40 -6.47 37.30
CA VAL A 10 -3.32 -6.83 36.21
C VAL A 10 -3.90 -5.59 35.54
N LEU A 11 -4.27 -4.56 36.30
CA LEU A 11 -4.76 -3.30 35.75
C LEU A 11 -3.70 -2.59 34.89
N VAL A 12 -2.46 -2.54 35.38
CA VAL A 12 -1.34 -1.91 34.65
C VAL A 12 -1.05 -2.65 33.34
N THR A 13 -1.06 -3.98 33.33
CA THR A 13 -0.81 -4.75 32.10
C THR A 13 -1.94 -4.59 31.09
N VAL A 14 -3.21 -4.59 31.52
CA VAL A 14 -4.35 -4.36 30.63
C VAL A 14 -4.28 -2.96 30.00
N VAL A 15 -3.99 -1.92 30.79
CA VAL A 15 -3.83 -0.55 30.28
C VAL A 15 -2.64 -0.45 29.32
N ALA A 16 -1.51 -1.09 29.61
CA ALA A 16 -0.34 -1.09 28.73
C ALA A 16 -0.60 -1.79 27.39
N VAL A 17 -1.36 -2.88 27.37
CA VAL A 17 -1.75 -3.59 26.15
C VAL A 17 -2.73 -2.77 25.31
N LEU A 18 -3.73 -2.14 25.95
CA LEU A 18 -4.73 -1.32 25.27
C LEU A 18 -4.16 0.01 24.75
N SER A 19 -3.18 0.59 25.45
CA SER A 19 -2.51 1.81 25.04
C SER A 19 -1.32 1.59 24.11
N ALA A 20 -0.96 0.33 23.85
CA ALA A 20 0.14 0.01 22.96
C ALA A 20 -0.14 0.54 21.54
N PRO A 21 0.64 1.51 21.04
CA PRO A 21 0.43 2.12 19.72
C PRO A 21 0.74 1.17 18.56
N SER A 22 1.10 -0.09 18.85
CA SER A 22 1.52 -1.10 17.88
C SER A 22 0.36 -1.75 17.13
N LEU A 23 -0.86 -1.73 17.67
CA LEU A 23 -1.98 -2.46 17.06
C LEU A 23 -2.71 -1.64 15.97
N TRP A 24 -2.46 -0.32 15.90
CA TRP A 24 -3.17 0.63 15.02
C TRP A 24 -2.21 1.60 14.32
N LYS A 25 -0.95 1.21 14.05
CA LYS A 25 -0.12 2.06 13.19
C LYS A 25 -0.73 2.03 11.80
N PRO A 26 -1.22 3.17 11.25
CA PRO A 26 -1.61 3.20 9.86
C PRO A 26 -0.40 2.77 9.03
N LEU A 27 -0.61 1.87 8.08
CA LEU A 27 0.42 1.40 7.17
C LEU A 27 1.07 2.63 6.51
N LYS A 28 2.27 3.01 6.96
CA LYS A 28 3.00 4.14 6.38
C LYS A 28 3.53 3.69 5.04
N CYS A 29 2.94 4.19 3.97
CA CYS A 29 3.39 3.89 2.62
C CYS A 29 4.77 4.50 2.34
N ALA A 30 5.48 3.94 1.36
CA ALA A 30 6.76 4.48 0.96
C ALA A 30 6.59 5.89 0.36
N LYS A 31 7.68 6.65 0.28
CA LYS A 31 7.66 7.99 -0.32
C LYS A 31 7.14 7.91 -1.76
N GLY A 32 6.09 8.65 -2.07
CA GLY A 32 5.46 8.65 -3.39
C GLY A 32 4.35 7.61 -3.59
N GLU A 33 3.92 6.95 -2.51
CA GLU A 33 2.76 6.05 -2.50
C GLU A 33 1.63 6.61 -1.64
N GLU A 34 0.40 6.21 -1.95
CA GLU A 34 -0.80 6.60 -1.23
C GLU A 34 -1.48 5.36 -0.66
N TYR A 35 -1.84 5.42 0.62
CA TYR A 35 -2.71 4.40 1.21
C TYR A 35 -4.12 4.57 0.66
N ARG A 36 -4.69 3.49 0.11
CA ARG A 36 -6.06 3.48 -0.39
C ARG A 36 -6.82 2.32 0.23
N THR A 37 -8.07 2.58 0.59
CA THR A 37 -9.03 1.57 1.04
C THR A 37 -9.79 0.92 -0.11
N VAL A 38 -9.73 1.54 -1.29
CA VAL A 38 -10.22 1.00 -2.55
C VAL A 38 -9.10 1.19 -3.58
N GLY A 39 -8.26 0.16 -3.70
CA GLY A 39 -7.13 0.12 -4.62
C GLY A 39 -7.50 -0.23 -6.05
N ALA A 40 -6.52 -0.11 -6.96
CA ALA A 40 -6.59 -0.81 -8.23
C ALA A 40 -6.53 -2.32 -7.97
N CYS A 41 -7.21 -3.10 -8.81
CA CYS A 41 -7.34 -4.56 -8.64
C CYS A 41 -5.99 -5.26 -8.70
N ASP A 42 -5.10 -4.74 -9.53
CA ASP A 42 -3.70 -5.05 -9.53
C ASP A 42 -2.87 -3.78 -9.42
N PRO A 43 -1.71 -3.82 -8.75
CA PRO A 43 -0.76 -2.72 -8.80
C PRO A 43 -0.34 -2.48 -10.25
N ILE A 44 -0.40 -1.22 -10.69
CA ILE A 44 0.00 -0.84 -12.04
C ILE A 44 1.54 -0.81 -12.10
N TYR A 45 2.14 -1.78 -12.79
CA TYR A 45 3.59 -1.85 -12.98
C TYR A 45 4.02 -1.23 -14.30
N CYS A 46 5.29 -0.79 -14.36
CA CYS A 46 5.93 -0.43 -15.60
C CYS A 46 5.86 -1.58 -16.62
N PRO A 47 5.48 -1.31 -17.88
CA PRO A 47 5.51 -2.33 -18.92
C PRO A 47 6.94 -2.74 -19.25
N GLU A 48 7.11 -3.96 -19.75
CA GLU A 48 8.45 -4.51 -20.04
C GLU A 48 9.12 -3.77 -21.19
N THR A 49 8.35 -3.35 -22.19
CA THR A 49 8.84 -2.67 -23.39
C THR A 49 8.22 -1.29 -23.57
N ARG A 50 9.02 -0.35 -24.09
CA ARG A 50 8.56 1.01 -24.38
C ARG A 50 7.50 0.97 -25.48
N PRO A 51 6.29 1.53 -25.27
CA PRO A 51 5.30 1.69 -26.33
C PRO A 51 5.90 2.46 -27.51
N THR A 52 5.87 1.87 -28.71
CA THR A 52 6.41 2.48 -29.94
C THR A 52 5.41 3.37 -30.68
N THR A 53 4.16 3.46 -30.22
CA THR A 53 3.12 4.30 -30.81
C THR A 53 2.42 5.14 -29.75
N PRO A 54 1.99 6.38 -30.05
CA PRO A 54 1.02 7.08 -29.22
C PRO A 54 -0.27 6.26 -29.31
N ARG A 55 -0.81 5.78 -28.19
CA ARG A 55 -1.94 4.84 -28.21
C ARG A 55 -3.25 5.57 -27.87
N PRO A 56 -4.02 6.07 -28.86
CA PRO A 56 -5.46 6.17 -28.69
C PRO A 56 -5.99 4.74 -28.54
N GLY A 57 -6.53 4.43 -27.36
CA GLY A 57 -7.19 3.15 -27.09
C GLY A 57 -6.25 1.94 -27.07
N GLN A 58 -5.29 1.90 -26.13
CA GLN A 58 -4.84 0.57 -25.68
C GLN A 58 -6.08 -0.22 -25.32
N GLU A 59 -6.32 -1.30 -26.05
CA GLU A 59 -7.26 -2.34 -25.68
C GLU A 59 -6.90 -2.73 -24.25
N LYS A 60 -7.72 -2.19 -23.37
CA LYS A 60 -7.43 -2.12 -21.95
C LYS A 60 -7.81 -3.52 -21.50
N TYR A 61 -6.83 -4.41 -21.47
CA TYR A 61 -6.96 -5.64 -20.69
C TYR A 61 -7.11 -5.18 -19.24
N LEU A 62 -8.35 -4.85 -18.86
CA LEU A 62 -8.72 -4.70 -17.48
C LEU A 62 -8.82 -6.13 -16.97
N PRO A 63 -7.90 -6.58 -16.11
CA PRO A 63 -8.13 -7.82 -15.40
C PRO A 63 -9.51 -7.75 -14.75
N VAL A 64 -10.27 -8.86 -14.81
CA VAL A 64 -11.58 -8.94 -14.17
C VAL A 64 -11.34 -8.73 -12.68
N CYS A 65 -11.73 -7.56 -12.20
CA CYS A 65 -11.63 -7.21 -10.81
C CYS A 65 -12.76 -7.89 -10.04
N PRO A 66 -12.47 -8.82 -9.12
CA PRO A 66 -13.48 -9.11 -8.10
C PRO A 66 -13.79 -7.81 -7.36
N LEU A 67 -15.05 -7.58 -6.99
CA LEU A 67 -15.48 -6.41 -6.19
C LEU A 67 -14.95 -6.43 -4.74
N LEU A 68 -13.80 -7.06 -4.52
CA LEU A 68 -13.10 -7.11 -3.25
C LEU A 68 -12.42 -5.77 -3.00
N LEU A 69 -12.64 -5.22 -1.80
CA LEU A 69 -11.93 -4.03 -1.34
C LEU A 69 -10.47 -4.39 -1.06
N ILE A 70 -9.58 -3.98 -1.96
CA ILE A 70 -8.14 -4.15 -1.77
C ILE A 70 -7.60 -2.92 -1.05
N HIS A 71 -7.13 -3.12 0.17
CA HIS A 71 -6.49 -2.10 1.00
C HIS A 71 -4.97 -2.19 0.85
N GLY A 72 -4.28 -1.05 0.68
CA GLY A 72 -2.83 -1.06 0.56
C GLY A 72 -2.22 0.24 0.05
N CYS A 73 -0.90 0.18 -0.21
CA CYS A 73 -0.11 1.29 -0.73
C CYS A 73 0.02 1.22 -2.25
N PHE A 74 -0.58 2.18 -2.93
CA PHE A 74 -0.62 2.23 -4.38
C PHE A 74 0.16 3.42 -4.91
N CYS A 75 0.66 3.29 -6.13
CA CYS A 75 1.13 4.47 -6.84
C CYS A 75 -0.04 5.41 -7.11
N PRO A 76 0.17 6.73 -6.98
CA PRO A 76 -0.79 7.74 -7.42
C PRO A 76 -1.22 7.52 -8.88
N LYS A 77 -2.39 8.04 -9.23
CA LYS A 77 -2.95 7.91 -10.58
C LYS A 77 -1.96 8.45 -11.62
N GLY A 78 -1.71 7.67 -12.67
CA GLY A 78 -0.79 8.03 -13.75
C GLY A 78 0.68 7.68 -13.50
N LEU A 79 1.01 7.15 -12.31
CA LEU A 79 2.32 6.61 -11.99
C LEU A 79 2.32 5.07 -12.06
N TYR A 80 3.47 4.54 -12.42
CA TYR A 80 3.71 3.12 -12.62
C TYR A 80 4.79 2.67 -11.64
N ARG A 81 4.60 1.50 -11.02
CA ARG A 81 5.61 0.94 -10.13
C ARG A 81 6.73 0.32 -10.95
N ARG A 82 7.94 0.87 -10.85
CA ARG A 82 9.13 0.35 -11.53
C ARG A 82 9.57 -0.97 -10.87
N LYS A 83 9.81 -2.01 -11.67
CA LYS A 83 10.19 -3.33 -11.13
C LYS A 83 11.54 -3.31 -10.38
N SER A 84 12.48 -2.46 -10.81
CA SER A 84 13.87 -2.41 -10.31
C SER A 84 14.02 -1.82 -8.91
N ASP A 85 13.47 -0.63 -8.66
CA ASP A 85 13.62 0.09 -7.39
C ASP A 85 12.31 0.29 -6.61
N LYS A 86 11.21 -0.26 -7.13
CA LYS A 86 9.85 -0.17 -6.57
C LYS A 86 9.30 1.25 -6.46
N LYS A 87 9.95 2.26 -7.06
CA LYS A 87 9.46 3.63 -7.04
C LYS A 87 8.26 3.80 -7.98
N CYS A 88 7.37 4.70 -7.61
CA CYS A 88 6.29 5.18 -8.48
C CYS A 88 6.86 6.26 -9.40
N VAL A 89 6.88 5.97 -10.70
CA VAL A 89 7.50 6.81 -11.72
C VAL A 89 6.53 7.08 -12.87
N THR A 90 6.81 8.08 -13.69
CA THR A 90 6.03 8.30 -14.93
C THR A 90 6.35 7.20 -15.96
N MET A 91 5.48 7.02 -16.95
CA MET A 91 5.69 6.04 -18.02
C MET A 91 7.07 6.21 -18.70
N ASP A 92 7.47 7.43 -19.01
CA ASP A 92 8.76 7.71 -19.68
C ASP A 92 9.97 7.29 -18.84
N GLN A 93 9.81 7.32 -17.51
CA GLN A 93 10.81 6.92 -16.54
C GLN A 93 10.84 5.41 -16.29
N CYS A 94 9.95 4.60 -16.86
CA CYS A 94 9.93 3.15 -16.63
C CYS A 94 11.23 2.45 -17.09
N TRP A 95 11.92 3.04 -18.07
CA TRP A 95 13.18 2.53 -18.63
C TRP A 95 14.39 3.44 -18.35
N SER A 96 14.23 4.42 -17.46
CA SER A 96 15.37 5.23 -17.00
C SER A 96 16.07 4.49 -15.87
N ASN A 97 17.38 4.27 -16.01
CA ASN A 97 18.24 3.77 -14.93
C ASN A 97 18.26 4.77 -13.76
#